data_AF-A0AAE3ACR6-F1
#
_entry.id   AF-A0AAE3ACR6-F1
#
_cell.length_a   1.000
_cell.length_b   1.000
_cell.length_c   1.000
_cell.angle_alpha   90.00
_cell.angle_beta   90.00
_cell.angle_gamma   90.00
#
_symmetry.space_group_name_H-M   'P 1'
#
loop_
_entity.id
_entity.type
_entity.pdbx_description
1 polymer ?
#
loop_
_entity_poly.entity_id
_entity_poly.type
_entity_poly.pdbx_seq_one_letter_code
_entity_poly.pdbx_strand_id
1 'polypeptide(L)'
;MEWIERIKRKRRCRVHFDSGSFRVYGCLAAPVHMIPDVIPINREFDFYLQSNYDVYLLRLVNSTEKTGDICPAGKDGIIYIICRLPIQKDTLLKDIEMVLRALEPFGFLNLHNPKHGIAFEIKG
;
A
#
# COMPACT_ATOMS: atom_id res chain seq x y z
N MET A 1 20.07 -2.68 13.58
CA MET A 1 19.03 -3.66 13.98
C MET A 1 17.81 -3.63 13.04
N GLU A 2 17.19 -2.47 12.80
CA GLU A 2 15.99 -2.35 11.95
C GLU A 2 16.16 -2.90 10.52
N TRP A 3 17.29 -2.62 9.85
CA TRP A 3 17.56 -3.09 8.48
C TRP A 3 17.64 -4.63 8.34
N ILE A 4 18.19 -5.32 9.34
CA ILE A 4 18.24 -6.80 9.35
C ILE A 4 16.83 -7.37 9.47
N GLU A 5 15.99 -6.78 10.33
CA GLU A 5 14.59 -7.19 10.46
C GLU A 5 13.78 -6.89 9.18
N ARG A 6 14.09 -5.81 8.45
CA ARG A 6 13.50 -5.53 7.13
C ARG A 6 13.85 -6.59 6.09
N ILE A 7 15.13 -6.99 6.01
CA ILE A 7 15.56 -8.06 5.10
C ILE A 7 14.88 -9.38 5.45
N LYS A 8 14.79 -9.72 6.75
CA LYS A 8 14.08 -10.91 7.20
C LYS A 8 12.60 -10.87 6.81
N ARG A 9 11.92 -9.73 6.98
CA ARG A 9 10.53 -9.53 6.54
C ARG A 9 10.37 -9.74 5.04
N LYS A 10 11.23 -9.12 4.23
CA LYS A 10 11.24 -9.29 2.77
C LYS A 10 11.42 -10.75 2.34
N ARG A 11 12.25 -11.52 3.06
CA ARG A 11 12.48 -12.95 2.81
C ARG A 11 11.37 -13.87 3.37
N ARG A 12 10.69 -13.46 4.44
CA ARG A 12 9.60 -14.23 5.09
C ARG A 12 8.23 -13.96 4.47
N CYS A 13 8.02 -12.80 3.86
CA CYS A 13 6.84 -12.53 3.05
C CYS A 13 6.82 -13.53 1.89
N ARG A 14 6.04 -14.61 2.03
CA ARG A 14 5.73 -15.57 0.97
C ARG A 14 4.74 -14.98 -0.04
N VAL A 15 4.75 -13.66 -0.20
CA VAL A 15 3.93 -12.96 -1.19
C VAL A 15 4.47 -13.39 -2.53
N HIS A 16 3.70 -14.20 -3.24
CA HIS A 16 4.02 -14.60 -4.59
C HIS A 16 3.73 -13.40 -5.49
N PHE A 17 4.75 -12.58 -5.71
CA PHE A 17 4.72 -11.60 -6.80
C PHE A 17 4.81 -12.39 -8.11
N ASP A 18 3.67 -12.69 -8.68
CA ASP A 18 3.51 -13.51 -9.89
C ASP A 18 3.16 -12.66 -11.11
N SER A 19 2.66 -13.30 -12.18
CA SER A 19 2.25 -12.64 -13.42
C SER A 19 1.15 -11.59 -13.25
N GLY A 20 0.42 -11.58 -12.12
CA GLY A 20 -0.57 -10.56 -11.79
C GLY A 20 0.03 -9.30 -11.15
N SER A 21 1.33 -9.29 -10.87
CA SER A 21 2.02 -8.14 -10.28
C SER A 21 2.35 -7.08 -11.32
N PHE A 22 2.29 -5.81 -10.93
CA PHE A 22 2.61 -4.68 -11.81
C PHE A 22 3.54 -3.68 -11.12
N ARG A 23 4.36 -2.97 -11.90
CA ARG A 23 5.21 -1.91 -11.38
C ARG A 23 4.42 -0.61 -11.28
N VAL A 24 4.54 0.05 -10.14
CA VAL A 24 3.95 1.37 -9.90
C VAL A 24 4.85 2.13 -8.94
N TYR A 25 5.24 3.33 -9.34
CA TYR A 25 5.94 4.29 -8.49
C TYR A 25 7.11 3.71 -7.66
N GLY A 26 8.06 3.03 -8.31
CA GLY A 26 9.23 2.44 -7.64
C GLY A 26 8.94 1.18 -6.81
N CYS A 27 7.70 0.70 -6.79
CA CYS A 27 7.28 -0.55 -6.16
C CYS A 27 6.85 -1.60 -7.20
N LEU A 28 6.94 -2.86 -6.80
CA LEU A 28 6.17 -3.95 -7.38
C LEU A 28 4.92 -4.15 -6.53
N ALA A 29 3.74 -3.96 -7.13
CA ALA A 29 2.45 -4.15 -6.48
C ALA A 29 1.86 -5.50 -6.89
N ALA A 30 1.38 -6.27 -5.91
CA ALA A 30 0.64 -7.51 -6.13
C ALA A 30 -0.74 -7.43 -5.45
N PRO A 31 -1.83 -7.59 -6.20
CA PRO A 31 -3.17 -7.65 -5.60
C PRO A 31 -3.32 -8.94 -4.76
N VAL A 32 -3.96 -8.83 -3.60
CA VAL A 32 -4.26 -9.99 -2.73
C VAL A 32 -5.51 -10.73 -3.21
N HIS A 33 -6.43 -10.02 -3.86
CA HIS A 33 -7.70 -10.55 -4.34
C HIS A 33 -7.95 -10.16 -5.78
N MET A 34 -8.81 -10.93 -6.47
CA MET A 34 -9.30 -10.56 -7.79
C MET A 34 -10.09 -9.25 -7.71
N ILE A 35 -9.81 -8.33 -8.63
CA ILE A 35 -10.47 -7.02 -8.70
C ILE A 35 -11.66 -7.12 -9.68
N PRO A 36 -12.91 -6.93 -9.22
CA PRO A 36 -14.09 -6.96 -10.07
C PRO A 36 -14.11 -5.76 -11.02
N ASP A 37 -14.84 -5.86 -12.13
CA ASP A 37 -14.97 -4.75 -13.09
C ASP A 37 -15.71 -3.55 -12.49
N VAL A 38 -16.70 -3.82 -11.65
CA VAL A 38 -17.43 -2.81 -10.88
C VAL A 38 -17.02 -2.91 -9.43
N ILE A 39 -16.55 -1.80 -8.87
CA ILE A 39 -16.11 -1.70 -7.48
C ILE A 39 -17.20 -0.94 -6.69
N PRO A 40 -18.00 -1.60 -5.84
CA PRO A 40 -18.98 -0.93 -4.99
C PRO A 40 -18.32 0.04 -4.01
N ILE A 41 -19.08 1.02 -3.52
CA ILE A 41 -18.64 1.87 -2.41
C ILE A 41 -18.40 1.02 -1.15
N ASN A 42 -17.45 1.44 -0.30
CA ASN A 42 -16.98 0.76 0.90
C ASN A 42 -16.33 -0.62 0.66
N ARG A 43 -16.08 -1.00 -0.60
CA ARG A 43 -15.35 -2.22 -0.92
C ARG A 43 -13.85 -1.98 -0.74
N GLU A 44 -13.20 -2.90 -0.04
CA GLU A 44 -11.77 -2.88 0.27
C GLU A 44 -10.96 -3.79 -0.66
N PHE A 45 -9.76 -3.37 -1.04
CA PHE A 45 -8.81 -4.12 -1.85
C PHE A 45 -7.40 -3.99 -1.28
N ASP A 46 -6.76 -5.12 -1.07
CA ASP A 46 -5.43 -5.17 -0.51
C ASP A 46 -4.38 -5.45 -1.58
N PHE A 47 -3.25 -4.77 -1.45
CA PHE A 47 -2.08 -4.89 -2.31
C PHE A 47 -0.84 -5.01 -1.45
N TYR A 48 -0.01 -6.01 -1.74
CA TYR A 48 1.35 -6.00 -1.26
C TYR A 48 2.20 -5.10 -2.15
N LEU A 49 2.92 -4.17 -1.54
CA LEU A 49 3.87 -3.30 -2.21
C LEU A 49 5.27 -3.69 -1.79
N GLN A 50 6.10 -4.12 -2.74
CA GLN A 50 7.50 -4.37 -2.50
C GLN A 50 8.33 -3.22 -3.08
N SER A 51 8.99 -2.48 -2.20
CA SER A 51 10.02 -1.52 -2.60
C SER A 51 11.41 -2.19 -2.59
N ASN A 52 12.44 -1.42 -2.91
CA ASN A 52 13.82 -1.87 -2.70
C ASN A 52 14.13 -2.09 -1.20
N TYR A 53 13.45 -1.37 -0.31
CA TYR A 53 13.76 -1.31 1.12
C TYR A 53 12.89 -2.20 2.00
N ASP A 54 11.59 -2.29 1.74
CA ASP A 54 10.65 -3.00 2.61
C ASP A 54 9.45 -3.55 1.82
N VAL A 55 8.56 -4.24 2.54
CA VAL A 55 7.23 -4.65 2.06
C VAL A 55 6.16 -3.93 2.88
N TYR A 56 5.17 -3.38 2.18
CA TYR A 56 4.01 -2.70 2.76
C TYR A 56 2.74 -3.42 2.36
N LEU A 57 1.69 -3.27 3.17
CA LEU A 57 0.35 -3.67 2.80
C LEU A 57 -0.49 -2.40 2.60
N LEU A 58 -0.96 -2.19 1.37
CA LEU A 58 -1.83 -1.08 0.98
C LEU A 58 -3.26 -1.60 0.86
N ARG A 59 -4.19 -1.05 1.64
CA ARG A 59 -5.63 -1.21 1.48
C ARG A 59 -6.21 0.01 0.80
N LEU A 60 -6.88 -0.19 -0.32
CA LEU A 60 -7.74 0.81 -0.94
C LEU A 60 -9.19 0.52 -0.59
N VAL A 61 -9.90 1.53 -0.08
CA VAL A 61 -11.32 1.48 0.21
C VAL A 61 -12.01 2.45 -0.75
N ASN A 62 -12.94 1.93 -1.56
CA ASN A 62 -13.72 2.79 -2.44
C ASN A 62 -14.60 3.73 -1.61
N SER A 63 -14.29 5.02 -1.64
CA SER A 63 -14.96 6.03 -0.82
C SER A 63 -15.01 7.35 -1.58
N THR A 64 -15.94 8.23 -1.26
CA THR A 64 -15.91 9.61 -1.77
C THR A 64 -14.89 10.49 -1.05
N GLU A 65 -14.32 10.00 0.06
CA GLU A 65 -13.24 10.65 0.80
C GLU A 65 -11.94 10.68 -0.02
N LYS A 66 -10.92 11.42 0.44
CA LYS A 66 -9.57 11.42 -0.13
C LYS A 66 -8.54 11.44 1.00
N THR A 67 -8.58 10.41 1.83
CA THR A 67 -7.82 10.32 3.07
C THR A 67 -7.00 9.05 3.11
N GLY A 68 -5.94 9.04 3.91
CA GLY A 68 -5.17 7.85 4.19
C GLY A 68 -4.67 7.81 5.63
N ASP A 69 -4.37 6.60 6.08
CA ASP A 69 -3.82 6.30 7.39
C ASP A 69 -2.58 5.41 7.23
N ILE A 70 -1.47 5.79 7.84
CA ILE A 70 -0.29 4.95 8.01
C ILE A 70 -0.35 4.37 9.41
N CYS A 71 -0.64 3.07 9.52
CA CYS A 71 -0.71 2.37 10.79
C CYS A 71 0.66 1.83 11.21
N PRO A 72 1.00 1.86 12.51
CA PRO A 72 2.15 1.15 13.04
C PRO A 72 2.13 -0.33 12.64
N ALA A 73 3.29 -0.86 12.33
CA ALA A 73 3.42 -2.26 11.97
C ALA A 73 3.03 -3.18 13.14
N GLY A 74 2.28 -4.24 12.80
CA GLY A 74 1.87 -5.27 13.74
C GLY A 74 3.03 -6.20 14.13
N LYS A 75 2.69 -7.37 14.71
CA LYS A 75 3.69 -8.39 15.09
C LYS A 75 4.46 -8.98 13.89
N ASP A 76 3.92 -8.87 12.69
CA ASP A 76 4.56 -9.25 11.43
C ASP A 76 5.58 -8.22 10.93
N GLY A 77 5.58 -7.01 11.53
CA GLY A 77 6.45 -5.90 11.18
C GLY A 77 6.18 -5.31 9.79
N ILE A 78 4.99 -5.53 9.23
CA ILE A 78 4.55 -4.89 7.98
C ILE A 78 3.77 -3.62 8.31
N ILE A 79 4.18 -2.50 7.73
CA ILE A 79 3.43 -1.24 7.86
C ILE A 79 2.19 -1.35 6.99
N TYR A 80 1.06 -0.98 7.58
CA TYR A 80 -0.24 -1.02 6.92
C TYR A 80 -0.68 0.39 6.55
N ILE A 81 -1.11 0.55 5.30
CA ILE A 81 -1.50 1.84 4.72
C ILE A 81 -2.94 1.67 4.25
N ILE A 82 -3.86 2.44 4.82
CA ILE A 82 -5.28 2.40 4.45
C ILE A 82 -5.59 3.70 3.73
N CYS A 83 -6.13 3.63 2.52
CA CYS A 83 -6.49 4.79 1.73
C CYS A 83 -7.96 4.71 1.31
N ARG A 84 -8.67 5.81 1.52
CA ARG A 84 -10.08 5.99 1.15
C ARG A 84 -10.12 7.00 0.02
N LEU A 85 -10.48 6.54 -1.17
CA LEU A 85 -10.58 7.34 -2.38
C LEU A 85 -11.53 6.72 -3.40
N PRO A 86 -12.09 7.50 -4.34
CA PRO A 86 -12.89 6.93 -5.40
C PRO A 86 -11.97 6.06 -6.26
N ILE A 87 -12.32 4.79 -6.41
CA ILE A 87 -11.54 3.85 -7.23
C ILE A 87 -12.42 3.19 -8.27
N GLN A 88 -11.87 3.07 -9.46
CA GLN A 88 -12.44 2.29 -10.57
C GLN A 88 -11.34 1.40 -11.14
N LYS A 89 -11.72 0.27 -11.73
CA LYS A 89 -10.74 -0.73 -12.20
C LYS A 89 -9.81 -0.17 -13.27
N ASP A 90 -10.33 0.69 -14.14
CA ASP A 90 -9.62 1.36 -15.23
C ASP A 90 -8.64 2.44 -14.73
N THR A 91 -8.95 3.10 -13.61
CA THR A 91 -8.09 4.13 -13.00
C THR A 91 -7.15 3.60 -11.92
N LEU A 92 -7.35 2.36 -11.46
CA LEU A 92 -6.70 1.80 -10.28
C LEU A 92 -5.18 1.99 -10.22
N LEU A 93 -4.48 1.80 -11.33
CA LEU A 93 -3.02 1.99 -11.37
C LEU A 93 -2.62 3.44 -11.10
N LYS A 94 -3.37 4.41 -11.64
CA LYS A 94 -3.18 5.84 -11.37
C LYS A 94 -3.55 6.18 -9.94
N ASP A 95 -4.62 5.58 -9.42
CA ASP A 95 -5.07 5.79 -8.04
C ASP A 95 -4.01 5.31 -7.04
N ILE A 96 -3.43 4.13 -7.29
CA ILE A 96 -2.30 3.63 -6.51
C ILE A 96 -1.11 4.59 -6.62
N GLU A 97 -0.71 4.99 -7.83
CA GLU A 97 0.40 5.93 -8.01
C GLU A 97 0.20 7.24 -7.25
N MET A 98 -1.01 7.81 -7.30
CA MET A 98 -1.39 9.02 -6.56
C MET A 98 -1.26 8.83 -5.05
N VAL A 99 -1.74 7.70 -4.52
CA VAL A 99 -1.55 7.33 -3.12
C VAL A 99 -0.06 7.25 -2.76
N LEU A 100 0.75 6.60 -3.59
CA LEU A 100 2.17 6.44 -3.31
C LEU A 100 2.94 7.76 -3.33
N ARG A 101 2.56 8.70 -4.20
CA ARG A 101 3.07 10.08 -4.21
C ARG A 101 2.68 10.83 -2.94
N ALA A 102 1.43 10.69 -2.48
CA ALA A 102 0.98 11.31 -1.23
C ALA A 102 1.75 10.81 0.01
N LEU A 103 2.43 9.66 -0.11
CA LEU A 103 3.27 9.11 0.95
C LEU A 103 4.73 9.64 0.95
N GLU A 104 5.17 10.36 -0.09
CA GLU A 104 6.54 10.93 -0.16
C GLU A 104 6.91 11.76 1.08
N PRO A 105 6.06 12.68 1.59
CA PRO A 105 6.41 13.52 2.74
C PRO A 105 6.66 12.71 4.02
N PHE A 106 6.17 11.47 4.07
CA PHE A 106 6.34 10.55 5.20
C PHE A 106 7.55 9.63 5.04
N GLY A 107 8.28 9.72 3.92
CA GLY A 107 9.51 8.96 3.66
C GLY A 107 9.30 7.67 2.85
N PHE A 108 8.18 7.53 2.14
CA PHE A 108 8.03 6.46 1.15
C PHE A 108 9.08 6.66 0.03
N LEU A 109 9.85 5.67 -0.44
CA LEU A 109 9.78 4.20 -0.50
C LEU A 109 10.40 3.44 0.68
N ASN A 110 10.79 4.14 1.74
CA ASN A 110 11.50 3.62 2.91
C ASN A 110 10.81 4.02 4.22
N LEU A 111 9.47 4.00 4.24
CA LEU A 111 8.67 4.39 5.41
C LEU A 111 9.16 3.68 6.67
N HIS A 112 9.62 4.46 7.63
CA HIS A 112 9.95 3.96 8.96
C HIS A 112 8.68 3.61 9.72
N ASN A 113 8.76 2.60 10.59
CA ASN A 113 7.62 2.18 11.37
C ASN A 113 7.16 3.33 12.30
N PRO A 114 5.96 3.90 12.12
CA PRO A 114 5.52 4.99 12.97
C PRO A 114 5.16 4.47 14.36
N LYS A 115 5.32 5.31 15.39
CA LYS A 115 4.96 4.94 16.78
C LYS A 115 3.44 4.97 17.03
N HIS A 116 2.70 5.73 16.23
CA HIS A 116 1.25 5.92 16.29
C HIS A 116 0.70 6.06 14.86
N GLY A 117 -0.62 5.95 14.69
CA GLY A 117 -1.26 6.14 13.39
C GLY A 117 -1.07 7.57 12.88
N ILE A 118 -0.76 7.70 11.59
CA ILE A 118 -0.61 9.00 10.92
C ILE A 118 -1.71 9.13 9.86
N ALA A 119 -2.63 10.07 10.05
CA ALA A 119 -3.63 10.41 9.05
C ALA A 119 -3.06 11.44 8.06
N PHE A 120 -3.44 11.35 6.79
CA PHE A 120 -3.03 12.26 5.73
C PHE A 120 -4.11 12.44 4.66
N GLU A 121 -3.99 13.53 3.88
CA GLU A 121 -4.87 13.79 2.74
C GLU A 121 -4.21 13.33 1.42
N ILE A 122 -5.01 12.78 0.52
CA ILE A 122 -4.58 12.39 -0.82
C ILE A 122 -4.95 13.53 -1.77
N LYS A 123 -3.95 14.33 -2.17
CA LYS A 123 -4.12 15.40 -3.16
C LYS A 123 -3.94 14.81 -4.55
N GLY A 124 -4.96 15.00 -5.39
CA GLY A 124 -4.94 14.62 -6.81
C GLY A 124 -4.42 15.72 -7.71
#